data_AF-A0A2S2C527-F1
#
_entry.id   AF-A0A2S2C527-F1
#
_cell.length_a   1.000
_cell.length_b   1.000
_cell.length_c   1.000
_cell.angle_alpha   90.00
_cell.angle_beta   90.00
_cell.angle_gamma   90.00
#
_symmetry.space_group_name_H-M   'P 1'
#
loop_
_entity.id
_entity.type
_entity.pdbx_description
1 polymer ?
#
loop_
_entity_poly.entity_id
_entity_poly.type
_entity_poly.pdbx_seq_one_letter_code
_entity_poly.pdbx_strand_id
1 'polypeptide(L)' 'MTIDDKSATRPSTLLDALPERYRTVLRLRLAHRLPVEQVARVLGTSTETVLLTQHAAMNLLRRELADGRRNKIERWMP' A
#
# COMPACT_ATOMS: atom_id res chain seq x y z
N MET A 1 -11.56 -35.02 6.93
CA MET A 1 -10.47 -34.92 5.95
C MET A 1 -10.10 -33.44 5.85
N THR A 2 -8.95 -33.10 6.43
CA THR A 2 -8.45 -31.74 6.61
C THR A 2 -7.95 -31.24 5.27
N ILE A 3 -8.59 -30.20 4.71
CA ILE A 3 -7.99 -29.43 3.62
C ILE A 3 -7.47 -28.16 4.29
N ASP A 4 -6.21 -28.24 4.71
CA ASP A 4 -5.38 -27.11 5.09
C ASP A 4 -5.07 -26.33 3.81
N ASP A 5 -6.05 -25.55 3.33
CA ASP A 5 -5.82 -24.61 2.23
C ASP A 5 -5.28 -23.32 2.84
N LYS A 6 -3.99 -23.36 3.17
CA LYS A 6 -3.18 -22.17 3.34
C LYS A 6 -3.04 -21.50 1.96
N SER A 7 -4.14 -20.98 1.42
CA SER A 7 -4.11 -20.08 0.28
C SER A 7 -3.36 -18.84 0.75
N ALA A 8 -2.06 -18.85 0.50
CA ALA A 8 -1.21 -17.69 0.60
C ALA A 8 -1.95 -16.57 -0.15
N THR A 9 -2.53 -15.65 0.62
CA THR A 9 -3.36 -14.56 0.12
C THR A 9 -2.45 -13.75 -0.80
N ARG A 10 -2.51 -14.04 -2.10
CA ARG A 10 -1.88 -13.19 -3.09
C ARG A 10 -2.56 -11.83 -2.89
N PRO A 11 -1.79 -10.75 -2.69
CA PRO A 11 -2.37 -9.42 -2.54
C PRO A 11 -3.29 -9.18 -3.74
N SER A 12 -4.60 -9.15 -3.47
CA SER A 12 -5.63 -9.02 -4.49
C SER A 12 -5.64 -7.63 -5.11
N THR A 13 -5.07 -6.67 -4.37
CA THR A 13 -4.89 -5.29 -4.78
C THR A 13 -3.46 -4.81 -4.51
N LEU A 14 -2.98 -3.82 -5.27
CA LEU A 14 -1.68 -3.19 -5.07
C LEU A 14 -1.53 -2.62 -3.63
N LEU A 15 -2.64 -2.29 -2.98
CA LEU A 15 -2.67 -1.80 -1.60
C LEU A 15 -2.39 -2.91 -0.58
N ASP A 16 -2.70 -4.17 -0.88
CA ASP A 16 -2.47 -5.30 0.03
C ASP A 16 -0.97 -5.58 0.21
N ALA A 17 -0.14 -5.19 -0.77
CA ALA A 17 1.32 -5.26 -0.68
C ALA A 17 1.93 -4.22 0.28
N LEU A 18 1.16 -3.20 0.69
CA LEU A 18 1.65 -2.19 1.62
C LEU A 18 1.62 -2.70 3.07
N PRO A 19 2.57 -2.25 3.92
CA PRO A 19 2.43 -2.33 5.37
C PRO A 19 1.14 -1.67 5.85
N GLU A 20 0.54 -2.19 6.91
CA GLU A 20 -0.76 -1.73 7.42
C GLU A 20 -0.77 -0.23 7.73
N ARG A 21 0.30 0.28 8.35
CA ARG A 21 0.45 1.73 8.63
C ARG A 21 0.36 2.58 7.35
N TYR A 22 0.89 2.09 6.24
CA TYR A 22 0.88 2.80 4.96
C TYR A 22 -0.52 2.76 4.33
N ARG A 23 -1.20 1.61 4.38
CA ARG A 23 -2.59 1.47 3.94
C ARG A 23 -3.50 2.43 4.70
N THR A 24 -3.38 2.51 6.01
CA THR A 24 -4.21 3.37 6.86
C THR A 24 -4.03 4.84 6.51
N VAL A 25 -2.78 5.32 6.37
CA VAL A 25 -2.50 6.71 5.97
C VAL A 25 -3.09 7.02 4.59
N LEU A 26 -2.89 6.14 3.60
CA LEU A 26 -3.43 6.34 2.25
C LEU A 26 -4.97 6.30 2.23
N ARG A 27 -5.60 5.40 2.99
CA ARG A 27 -7.07 5.30 3.05
C ARG A 27 -7.67 6.59 3.62
N LEU A 28 -7.12 7.10 4.71
CA LEU A 28 -7.59 8.35 5.32
C LEU A 28 -7.35 9.57 4.41
N ARG A 29 -6.18 9.66 3.77
CA ARG A 29 -5.81 10.80 2.91
C ARG A 29 -6.49 10.80 1.55
N LEU A 30 -6.67 9.64 0.92
CA LEU A 30 -7.11 9.55 -0.48
C LEU A 30 -8.57 9.12 -0.60
N ALA A 31 -9.00 8.08 0.14
CA ALA A 31 -10.37 7.60 0.07
C ALA A 31 -11.32 8.50 0.89
N HIS A 32 -10.91 8.89 2.10
CA HIS A 32 -11.70 9.77 2.96
C HIS A 32 -11.37 11.26 2.80
N ARG A 33 -10.36 11.60 1.98
CA ARG A 33 -9.92 12.97 1.68
C ARG A 33 -9.65 13.83 2.93
N LEU A 34 -9.20 13.22 4.02
CA LEU A 34 -8.91 13.95 5.24
C LEU A 34 -7.66 14.84 5.08
N PRO A 35 -7.67 16.07 5.64
CA PRO A 35 -6.50 16.92 5.69
C PRO A 35 -5.43 16.32 6.61
N VAL A 36 -4.16 16.68 6.38
CA VAL A 36 -3.00 16.01 7.02
C VAL A 36 -3.02 16.17 8.54
N GLU A 37 -3.48 17.32 9.02
CA GLU A 37 -3.63 17.67 10.43
C GLU A 37 -4.67 16.78 11.11
N GLN A 38 -5.76 16.48 10.42
CA GLN A 38 -6.81 15.61 10.95
C GLN A 38 -6.36 14.15 10.98
N VAL A 39 -5.61 13.71 9.96
CA VAL A 39 -5.01 12.36 9.96
C VAL A 39 -3.98 12.23 11.08
N ALA A 40 -3.14 13.24 11.29
CA ALA A 40 -2.18 13.29 12.38
C ALA A 40 -2.88 13.16 13.75
N ARG A 41 -3.99 13.88 13.94
CA ARG A 41 -4.83 13.78 15.15
C ARG A 41 -5.45 12.39 15.32
N VAL A 42 -6.04 11.84 14.27
CA VAL A 42 -6.69 10.50 14.29
C VAL A 42 -5.67 9.41 14.62
N LEU A 43 -4.44 9.54 14.13
CA LEU A 43 -3.37 8.56 14.31
C LEU A 43 -2.49 8.83 15.55
N GLY A 44 -2.74 9.91 16.30
CA GLY A 44 -1.93 10.27 17.46
C GLY A 44 -0.45 10.54 17.13
N THR A 45 -0.17 11.17 15.99
CA THR A 45 1.19 11.39 15.46
C THR A 45 1.37 12.82 14.94
N SER A 46 2.59 13.21 14.56
CA SER A 46 2.85 14.51 13.90
C SER A 46 2.43 14.52 12.43
N THR A 47 2.11 15.73 11.91
CA THR A 47 1.84 15.97 10.48
C THR A 47 3.01 15.55 9.59
N GLU A 48 4.24 15.83 10.02
CA GLU A 48 5.47 15.40 9.35
C GLU A 48 5.51 13.88 9.19
N THR A 49 5.19 13.13 10.25
CA THR A 49 5.16 11.66 10.20
C THR A 49 4.12 11.17 9.20
N VAL A 50 2.95 11.82 9.12
CA VAL A 50 1.92 11.48 8.12
C VAL A 50 2.43 11.72 6.70
N LEU A 51 3.09 12.86 6.44
CA LEU A 51 3.64 13.18 5.12
C LEU A 51 4.76 12.22 4.70
N LEU A 52 5.69 11.91 5.60
CA LEU A 52 6.76 10.93 5.37
C LEU A 52 6.17 9.54 5.09
N THR A 53 5.20 9.11 5.89
CA THR A 53 4.53 7.82 5.72
C THR A 53 3.79 7.76 4.37
N GLN A 54 3.08 8.84 4.00
CA GLN A 54 2.40 8.94 2.72
C GLN A 54 3.40 8.87 1.55
N HIS A 55 4.49 9.62 1.63
CA HIS A 55 5.52 9.64 0.59
C HIS A 55 6.17 8.26 0.41
N ALA A 56 6.56 7.61 1.52
CA ALA A 56 7.12 6.27 1.51
C ALA A 56 6.13 5.24 0.93
N ALA A 57 4.85 5.31 1.32
CA ALA A 57 3.80 4.45 0.78
C ALA A 57 3.63 4.60 -0.73
N MET A 58 3.58 5.84 -1.23
CA MET A 58 3.48 6.11 -2.67
C MET A 58 4.71 5.63 -3.44
N ASN A 59 5.91 5.76 -2.86
CA ASN A 59 7.13 5.26 -3.49
C ASN A 59 7.15 3.74 -3.56
N LEU A 60 6.66 3.04 -2.54
CA LEU A 60 6.52 1.58 -2.59
C LEU A 60 5.55 1.16 -3.70
N LEU A 61 4.36 1.78 -3.77
CA LEU A 61 3.39 1.47 -4.83
C LEU A 61 3.94 1.71 -6.25
N ARG A 62 4.75 2.76 -6.44
CA ARG A 62 5.42 3.03 -7.72
C ARG A 62 6.42 1.95 -8.09
N ARG A 63 7.16 1.42 -7.11
CA ARG A 63 8.11 0.31 -7.32
C ARG A 63 7.37 -0.97 -7.69
N GLU A 64 6.35 -1.34 -6.91
CA GLU A 64 5.51 -2.50 -7.20
C GLU A 64 4.87 -2.43 -8.59
N LEU A 65 4.40 -1.25 -9.01
CA LEU A 65 3.85 -1.06 -10.35
C LEU A 65 4.93 -1.19 -11.45
N ALA A 66 6.14 -0.69 -11.21
CA ALA A 66 7.25 -0.84 -12.13
C ALA A 66 7.72 -2.30 -12.25
N ASP A 67 7.77 -3.03 -11.14
CA ASP A 67 8.15 -4.44 -11.07
C ASP A 67 7.10 -5.34 -11.72
N GLY A 68 5.82 -5.11 -11.43
CA GLY A 68 4.71 -5.79 -12.09
C GLY A 68 4.70 -5.55 -13.61
N ARG A 69 5.09 -4.35 -14.06
CA ARG A 69 5.23 -4.03 -15.49
C ARG A 69 6.41 -4.77 -16.14
N ARG A 70 7.55 -4.88 -15.46
CA ARG A 70 8.72 -5.65 -15.95
C ARG A 70 8.43 -7.15 -16.07
N ASN A 71 7.84 -7.74 -15.03
CA ASN A 71 7.47 -9.16 -15.02
C ASN A 71 6.43 -9.49 -16.10
N LYS A 72 5.58 -8.51 -16.47
CA LYS A 72 4.70 -8.66 -17.63
C LYS A 72 5.53 -8.73 -18.92
N ILE A 73 6.47 -7.81 -19.17
CA ILE A 73 7.25 -7.76 -20.43
C ILE A 73 8.10 -9.02 -20.64
N GLU A 74 8.77 -9.53 -19.60
CA GLU A 74 9.56 -10.78 -19.67
C GLU A 74 8.70 -11.99 -20.02
N ARG A 75 7.44 -12.00 -19.59
CA ARG A 75 6.48 -13.07 -19.91
C ARG A 75 6.09 -13.13 -21.39
N TRP A 76 6.28 -12.06 -22.17
CA TRP A 76 5.92 -11.99 -23.60
C TRP A 76 7.11 -12.01 -24.56
N MET A 77 8.34 -12.16 -24.06
CA MET A 77 9.51 -12.39 -24.91
C MET A 77 9.83 -13.89 -24.95
N PRO A 78 9.73 -14.56 -26.11
CA PRO A 78 10.16 -15.95 -26.30
C PRO A 78 11.69 -16.08 -26.29
#